data_AF-H1KT44-F1
#
_entry.id   AF-H1KT44-F1
#
_cell.length_a   1.000
_cell.length_b   1.000
_cell.length_c   1.000
_cell.angle_alpha   90.00
_cell.angle_beta   90.00
_cell.angle_gamma   90.00
#
_symmetry.space_group_name_H-M   'P 1'
#
loop_
_entity.id
_entity.type
_entity.pdbx_description
1 polymer ?
#
loop_
_entity_poly.entity_id
_entity_poly.type
_entity_poly.pdbx_seq_one_letter_code
_entity_poly.pdbx_strand_id
1 'polypeptide(L)'
;MAQTSAGKTSEDKTIASMTGFARSAGTTGAVQWLWEIRTVNGRGLDIRVRAPNGFEAAGEAARIALSKALSRGQCQLGLTLTRPEAAVRVRIDETLLANLAAAVARVPRPAEVGPATLDGLLAVRGVVETESEAGADPEALNRD
;
A
#
# COMPACT_ATOMS: atom_id res chain seq x y z
N MET A 1 -47.05 -60.39 5.89
CA MET A 1 -46.01 -59.68 5.11
C MET A 1 -46.21 -58.18 5.31
N ALA A 2 -45.53 -57.61 6.30
CA ALA A 2 -45.62 -56.19 6.61
C ALA A 2 -44.52 -55.45 5.83
N GLN A 3 -44.93 -54.42 5.08
CA GLN A 3 -44.03 -53.45 4.44
C GLN A 3 -43.55 -52.47 5.51
N THR A 4 -42.23 -52.27 5.62
CA THR A 4 -41.65 -51.19 6.43
C THR A 4 -40.77 -50.35 5.53
N SER A 5 -41.27 -49.14 5.26
CA SER A 5 -40.62 -48.04 4.57
C SER A 5 -39.47 -47.50 5.43
N ALA A 6 -38.24 -47.52 4.90
CA ALA A 6 -37.08 -46.90 5.54
C ALA A 6 -37.05 -45.41 5.20
N GLY A 7 -37.24 -44.58 6.23
CA GLY A 7 -37.20 -43.13 6.16
C GLY A 7 -35.85 -42.59 5.69
N LYS A 8 -35.91 -41.66 4.74
CA LYS A 8 -34.77 -40.92 4.19
C LYS A 8 -34.35 -39.86 5.22
N THR A 9 -33.17 -39.99 5.82
CA THR A 9 -32.58 -38.96 6.69
C THR A 9 -32.29 -37.70 5.87
N SER A 10 -32.97 -36.62 6.18
CA SER A 10 -32.73 -35.28 5.62
C SER A 10 -31.39 -34.76 6.10
N GLU A 11 -30.48 -34.52 5.17
CA GLU A 11 -29.21 -33.83 5.38
C GLU A 11 -29.51 -32.38 5.81
N ASP A 12 -29.14 -32.03 7.03
CA ASP A 12 -29.44 -30.73 7.63
C ASP A 12 -28.53 -29.66 7.00
N LYS A 13 -29.00 -29.07 5.91
CA LYS A 13 -28.25 -28.11 5.11
C LYS A 13 -28.15 -26.80 5.88
N THR A 14 -27.02 -26.60 6.56
CA THR A 14 -26.74 -25.36 7.32
C THR A 14 -26.86 -24.15 6.39
N ILE A 15 -27.74 -23.20 6.73
CA ILE A 15 -27.88 -21.97 5.97
C ILE A 15 -26.66 -21.09 6.25
N ALA A 16 -25.74 -21.02 5.29
CA ALA A 16 -24.61 -20.09 5.38
C ALA A 16 -25.11 -18.64 5.19
N SER A 17 -24.86 -17.78 6.20
CA SER A 17 -25.04 -16.34 6.06
C SER A 17 -23.97 -15.79 5.11
N MET A 18 -24.40 -14.99 4.15
CA MET A 18 -23.53 -14.41 3.12
C MET A 18 -23.16 -12.96 3.42
N THR A 19 -23.68 -12.39 4.50
CA THR A 19 -23.31 -11.04 4.91
C THR A 19 -22.03 -11.11 5.74
N GLY A 20 -20.97 -10.45 5.28
CA GLY A 20 -19.66 -10.54 5.90
C GLY A 20 -18.77 -9.39 5.52
N PHE A 21 -17.82 -9.09 6.39
CA PHE A 21 -16.70 -8.20 6.12
C PHE A 21 -15.42 -8.92 6.52
N ALA A 22 -14.41 -8.87 5.66
CA ALA A 22 -13.08 -9.34 6.01
C ALA A 22 -12.02 -8.41 5.42
N ARG A 23 -10.87 -8.39 6.07
CA ARG A 23 -9.68 -7.67 5.61
C ARG A 23 -8.47 -8.58 5.73
N SER A 24 -7.58 -8.50 4.75
CA SER A 24 -6.27 -9.13 4.78
C SER A 24 -5.24 -8.11 4.33
N ALA A 25 -4.16 -7.97 5.08
CA ALA A 25 -3.11 -7.02 4.78
C ALA A 25 -1.75 -7.71 4.91
N GLY A 26 -0.77 -7.17 4.19
CA GLY A 26 0.58 -7.67 4.23
C GLY A 26 1.55 -6.68 3.60
N THR A 27 2.77 -7.14 3.40
CA THR A 27 3.85 -6.32 2.86
C THR A 27 4.65 -7.16 1.89
N THR A 28 4.91 -6.61 0.71
CA THR A 28 5.76 -7.19 -0.33
C THR A 28 6.82 -6.15 -0.69
N GLY A 29 8.07 -6.43 -0.34
CA GLY A 29 9.14 -5.43 -0.38
C GLY A 29 8.78 -4.19 0.45
N ALA A 30 8.86 -3.02 -0.17
CA ALA A 30 8.51 -1.74 0.46
C ALA A 30 7.04 -1.33 0.26
N VAL A 31 6.17 -2.21 -0.26
CA VAL A 31 4.75 -1.92 -0.49
C VAL A 31 3.90 -2.67 0.52
N GLN A 32 3.07 -1.95 1.24
CA GLN A 32 1.98 -2.48 2.02
C GLN A 32 0.76 -2.66 1.13
N TRP A 33 0.11 -3.82 1.21
CA TRP A 33 -1.12 -4.10 0.49
C TRP A 33 -2.24 -4.42 1.47
N LEU A 34 -3.47 -4.05 1.09
CA LEU A 34 -4.68 -4.29 1.85
C LEU A 34 -5.79 -4.74 0.90
N TRP A 35 -6.28 -5.96 1.12
CA TRP A 35 -7.52 -6.47 0.55
C TRP A 35 -8.67 -6.28 1.54
N GLU A 36 -9.77 -5.71 1.08
CA GLU A 36 -11.01 -5.59 1.85
C GLU A 36 -12.18 -6.14 1.06
N ILE A 37 -12.96 -7.02 1.68
CA ILE A 37 -14.16 -7.62 1.09
C ILE A 37 -15.39 -7.32 1.93
N ARG A 38 -16.48 -6.92 1.26
CA ARG A 38 -17.82 -6.80 1.82
C ARG A 38 -18.78 -7.65 1.00
N THR A 39 -19.51 -8.53 1.67
CA THR A 39 -20.54 -9.35 1.05
C THR A 39 -21.89 -9.08 1.70
N VAL A 40 -22.96 -9.13 0.90
CA VAL A 40 -24.35 -9.01 1.37
C VAL A 40 -25.24 -10.02 0.65
N ASN A 41 -26.35 -10.38 1.30
CA ASN A 41 -27.36 -11.24 0.70
C ASN A 41 -27.98 -10.59 -0.56
N GLY A 42 -27.91 -11.30 -1.68
CA GLY A 42 -28.56 -10.93 -2.94
C GLY A 42 -29.13 -12.19 -3.62
N ARG A 43 -30.09 -12.01 -4.53
CA ARG A 43 -30.71 -13.14 -5.28
C ARG A 43 -29.78 -13.69 -6.36
N GLY A 44 -29.14 -12.81 -7.11
CA GLY A 44 -28.09 -13.15 -8.08
C GLY A 44 -26.70 -12.96 -7.50
N LEU A 45 -25.67 -13.35 -8.27
CA LEU A 45 -24.26 -13.08 -7.96
C LEU A 45 -23.80 -11.83 -8.72
N ASP A 46 -23.38 -10.80 -7.99
CA ASP A 46 -22.65 -9.64 -8.52
C ASP A 46 -21.32 -9.53 -7.78
N ILE A 47 -20.24 -9.42 -8.55
CA ILE A 47 -18.88 -9.27 -8.04
C ILE A 47 -18.29 -8.01 -8.65
N ARG A 48 -17.99 -7.05 -7.77
CA ARG A 48 -17.26 -5.83 -8.11
C ARG A 48 -15.88 -5.87 -7.47
N VAL A 49 -14.85 -5.94 -8.30
CA VAL A 49 -13.45 -5.84 -7.86
C VAL A 49 -12.88 -4.50 -8.29
N ARG A 50 -12.18 -3.81 -7.38
CA ARG A 50 -11.41 -2.60 -7.68
C ARG A 50 -9.94 -2.87 -7.38
N ALA A 51 -9.10 -2.76 -8.40
CA ALA A 51 -7.65 -2.76 -8.28
C ALA A 51 -7.08 -1.37 -8.64
N PRO A 52 -5.92 -0.98 -8.09
CA PRO A 52 -5.19 0.20 -8.55
C PRO A 52 -4.73 0.06 -10.01
N ASN A 53 -4.44 1.20 -10.65
CA ASN A 53 -3.91 1.22 -12.01
C ASN A 53 -2.62 0.40 -12.10
N GLY A 54 -2.49 -0.42 -13.14
CA GLY A 54 -1.34 -1.32 -13.34
C GLY A 54 -1.45 -2.67 -12.62
N PHE A 55 -2.50 -2.89 -11.82
CA PHE A 55 -2.77 -4.14 -11.08
C PHE A 55 -4.10 -4.80 -11.47
N GLU A 56 -4.60 -4.51 -12.67
CA GLU A 56 -5.87 -5.01 -13.19
C GLU A 56 -5.87 -6.54 -13.28
N ALA A 57 -4.73 -7.15 -13.61
CA ALA A 57 -4.57 -8.60 -13.67
C ALA A 57 -4.82 -9.27 -12.29
N ALA A 58 -4.32 -8.67 -11.20
CA ALA A 58 -4.58 -9.15 -9.85
C ALA A 58 -6.07 -9.02 -9.48
N GLY A 59 -6.70 -7.91 -9.91
CA GLY A 59 -8.15 -7.72 -9.76
C GLY A 59 -8.98 -8.78 -10.49
N GLU A 60 -8.60 -9.13 -11.71
CA GLU A 60 -9.30 -10.16 -12.49
C GLU A 60 -9.09 -11.56 -11.93
N ALA A 61 -7.87 -11.90 -11.49
CA ALA A 61 -7.60 -13.17 -10.80
C ALA A 61 -8.48 -13.31 -9.54
N ALA A 62 -8.63 -12.23 -8.75
CA ALA A 62 -9.48 -12.21 -7.58
C ALA A 62 -10.98 -12.36 -7.94
N ARG A 63 -11.45 -11.71 -9.02
CA ARG A 63 -12.83 -11.87 -9.52
C ARG A 63 -13.12 -13.33 -9.87
N ILE A 64 -12.21 -14.00 -10.58
CA ILE A 64 -12.34 -15.42 -10.97
C ILE A 64 -12.37 -16.33 -9.73
N ALA A 65 -11.55 -16.04 -8.71
CA ALA A 65 -11.57 -16.80 -7.47
C ALA A 65 -12.91 -16.64 -6.73
N LEU A 66 -13.42 -15.40 -6.63
CA LEU A 66 -14.69 -15.11 -5.97
C LEU A 66 -15.89 -15.71 -6.69
N SER A 67 -15.90 -15.75 -8.03
CA SER A 67 -16.99 -16.34 -8.80
C SER A 67 -17.10 -17.86 -8.62
N LYS A 68 -15.99 -18.52 -8.29
CA LYS A 68 -15.96 -19.94 -7.93
C LYS A 68 -16.40 -20.19 -6.48
N ALA A 69 -16.12 -19.25 -5.58
CA ALA A 69 -16.41 -19.40 -4.16
C ALA A 69 -17.84 -18.99 -3.77
N LEU A 70 -18.44 -18.04 -4.49
CA LEU A 70 -19.76 -17.48 -4.20
C LEU A 70 -20.79 -17.93 -5.25
N SER A 71 -21.96 -18.36 -4.80
CA SER A 71 -23.05 -18.83 -5.68
C SER A 71 -24.18 -17.81 -5.85
N ARG A 72 -24.31 -16.88 -4.91
CA ARG A 72 -25.27 -15.77 -4.92
C ARG A 72 -24.66 -14.61 -4.10
N GLY A 73 -25.29 -13.44 -4.11
CA GLY A 73 -24.87 -12.29 -3.31
C GLY A 73 -24.40 -11.09 -4.08
N GLN A 74 -24.09 -10.04 -3.35
CA GLN A 74 -23.29 -8.93 -3.87
C GLN A 74 -21.97 -8.92 -3.10
N CYS A 75 -20.87 -8.90 -3.83
CA CYS A 75 -19.52 -8.90 -3.28
C CYS A 75 -18.75 -7.70 -3.82
N GLN A 76 -18.26 -6.86 -2.92
CA GLN A 76 -17.32 -5.78 -3.24
C GLN A 76 -15.96 -6.14 -2.65
N LEU A 77 -14.94 -6.22 -3.51
CA LEU A 77 -13.55 -6.45 -3.15
C LEU A 77 -12.70 -5.25 -3.62
N GLY A 78 -11.86 -4.71 -2.74
CA GLY A 78 -10.92 -3.66 -3.07
C GLY A 78 -9.49 -4.04 -2.70
N LEU A 79 -8.53 -3.73 -3.57
CA LEU A 79 -7.11 -3.71 -3.27
C LEU A 79 -6.63 -2.28 -3.11
N THR A 80 -5.99 -2.00 -1.99
CA THR A 80 -5.23 -0.76 -1.74
C THR A 80 -3.76 -1.10 -1.65
N LEU A 81 -2.93 -0.31 -2.35
CA LEU A 81 -1.47 -0.38 -2.25
C LEU A 81 -0.96 0.91 -1.65
N THR A 82 -0.09 0.82 -0.66
CA THR A 82 0.54 1.94 0.02
C THR A 82 2.02 1.66 0.10
N ARG A 83 2.84 2.52 -0.49
CA ARG A 83 4.25 2.59 -0.12
C ARG A 83 4.34 3.62 0.99
N PRO A 84 4.74 3.25 2.22
CA PRO A 84 5.03 4.27 3.21
C PRO A 84 6.04 5.23 2.58
N GLU A 85 5.76 6.52 2.63
CA GLU A 85 6.71 7.53 2.18
C GLU A 85 8.01 7.27 2.95
N ALA A 86 9.10 7.00 2.23
CA ALA A 86 10.40 6.92 2.89
C ALA A 86 10.57 8.27 3.59
N ALA A 87 10.62 8.27 4.93
CA ALA A 87 10.81 9.49 5.69
C ALA A 87 12.00 10.21 5.08
N VAL A 88 11.79 11.42 4.55
CA VAL A 88 12.85 12.19 3.90
C VAL A 88 13.97 12.33 4.91
N ARG A 89 15.03 11.55 4.72
CA ARG A 89 16.19 11.62 5.59
C ARG A 89 17.01 12.80 5.10
N VAL A 90 16.95 13.87 5.88
CA VAL A 90 17.82 15.02 5.70
C VAL A 90 19.17 14.66 6.27
N ARG A 91 20.20 14.62 5.43
CA ARG A 91 21.60 14.48 5.82
C ARG A 91 22.27 15.84 5.72
N ILE A 92 22.97 16.24 6.77
CA ILE A 92 23.83 17.43 6.74
C ILE A 92 25.27 16.95 6.57
N ASP A 93 25.96 17.45 5.55
CA ASP A 93 27.41 17.27 5.45
C ASP A 93 28.11 18.27 6.38
N GLU A 94 28.34 17.82 7.63
CA GLU A 94 29.00 18.63 8.65
C GLU A 94 30.45 19.03 8.27
N THR A 95 31.13 18.21 7.46
CA THR A 95 32.50 18.49 7.04
C THR A 95 32.51 19.63 6.03
N LEU A 96 31.63 19.57 5.03
CA LEU A 96 31.46 20.64 4.05
C LEU A 96 31.00 21.94 4.74
N LEU A 97 30.04 21.84 5.66
CA LEU A 97 29.54 22.99 6.43
C LEU A 97 30.67 23.67 7.23
N ALA A 98 31.48 22.89 7.94
CA ALA A 98 32.62 23.40 8.70
C ALA A 98 33.66 24.08 7.78
N ASN A 99 33.97 23.47 6.63
CA ASN A 99 34.88 24.03 5.65
C ASN A 99 34.38 25.37 5.08
N LEU A 100 33.09 25.47 4.77
CA LEU A 100 32.46 26.71 4.30
C LEU A 100 32.49 27.80 5.37
N ALA A 101 32.14 27.47 6.61
CA ALA A 101 32.19 28.41 7.72
C ALA A 101 33.61 28.97 7.94
N ALA A 102 34.62 28.09 7.92
CA ALA A 102 36.02 28.49 8.05
C ALA A 102 36.52 29.32 6.86
N ALA A 103 36.08 29.00 5.64
CA ALA A 103 36.42 29.76 4.44
C ALA A 103 35.84 31.18 4.50
N VAL A 104 34.56 31.32 4.84
CA VAL A 104 33.90 32.62 4.96
C VAL A 104 34.53 33.49 6.04
N ALA A 105 34.92 32.90 7.18
CA ALA A 105 35.59 33.64 8.26
C ALA A 105 36.94 34.27 7.82
N ARG A 106 37.58 33.76 6.76
CA ARG A 106 38.86 34.28 6.25
C ARG A 106 38.69 35.36 5.18
N VAL A 107 37.49 35.57 4.65
CA VAL A 107 37.25 36.55 3.59
C VAL A 107 37.05 37.94 4.21
N PRO A 108 37.87 38.95 3.85
CA PRO A 108 37.64 40.33 4.27
C PRO A 108 36.28 40.80 3.73
N ARG A 109 35.41 41.24 4.64
CA ARG A 109 34.04 41.61 4.31
C ARG A 109 33.91 43.13 4.18
N PRO A 110 33.31 43.65 3.08
CA PRO A 110 32.94 45.07 2.97
C PRO A 110 31.96 45.49 4.07
N ALA A 111 32.00 46.75 4.49
CA ALA A 111 31.15 47.26 5.56
C ALA A 111 29.63 47.14 5.27
N GLU A 112 29.25 47.11 4.00
CA GLU A 112 27.87 47.06 3.51
C GLU A 112 27.25 45.65 3.51
N VAL A 113 28.08 44.61 3.64
CA VAL A 113 27.64 43.20 3.55
C VAL A 113 27.57 42.62 4.96
N GLY A 114 26.47 41.98 5.35
CA GLY A 114 26.34 41.30 6.65
C GLY A 114 27.19 40.03 6.77
N PRO A 115 27.44 39.51 7.98
CA PRO A 115 28.11 38.22 8.16
C PRO A 115 27.29 37.08 7.53
N ALA A 116 27.94 36.00 7.10
CA ALA A 116 27.20 34.83 6.65
C ALA A 116 26.40 34.21 7.80
N THR A 117 25.17 33.84 7.51
CA THR A 117 24.27 33.16 8.44
C THR A 117 24.35 31.65 8.24
N LEU A 118 24.00 30.90 9.29
CA LEU A 118 23.93 29.45 9.20
C LEU A 118 22.96 29.00 8.10
N ASP A 119 21.80 29.67 7.98
CA ASP A 119 20.82 29.39 6.92
C ASP A 119 21.42 29.56 5.52
N GLY A 120 22.27 30.58 5.32
CA GLY A 120 22.96 30.81 4.05
C GLY A 120 23.98 29.72 3.73
N LEU A 121 24.64 29.15 4.75
CA LEU A 121 25.56 28.02 4.58
C LEU A 121 24.81 26.72 4.30
N LEU A 122 23.68 26.48 4.97
CA LEU A 122 22.82 25.31 4.75
C LEU A 122 22.20 25.29 3.34
N ALA A 123 21.99 26.45 2.73
CA ALA A 123 21.50 26.58 1.36
C ALA A 123 22.54 26.20 0.28
N VAL A 124 23.82 26.03 0.64
CA VAL A 124 24.87 25.66 -0.31
C VAL A 124 24.67 24.21 -0.75
N ARG A 125 24.71 23.98 -2.08
CA ARG A 125 24.55 22.65 -2.68
C ARG A 125 25.51 21.64 -2.04
N GLY A 126 24.96 20.52 -1.58
CA GLY A 126 25.71 19.43 -0.94
C GLY A 126 25.82 19.56 0.58
N VAL A 127 25.44 20.70 1.18
CA VAL A 127 25.39 20.82 2.65
C VAL A 127 24.17 20.12 3.21
N VAL A 128 23.00 20.32 2.60
CA VAL A 128 21.77 19.60 2.93
C VAL A 128 21.45 18.67 1.77
N GLU A 129 21.41 17.37 2.05
CA GLU A 129 21.05 16.34 1.10
C GLU A 129 19.79 15.62 1.56
N THR A 130 18.89 15.34 0.61
CA THR A 130 17.69 14.55 0.85
C THR A 130 17.86 13.20 0.17
N GLU A 131 17.91 12.13 0.95
CA GLU A 131 17.84 10.78 0.40
C GLU A 131 16.37 10.41 0.15
N SER A 132 16.03 10.17 -1.11
CA SER A 132 14.76 9.57 -1.52
C SER A 132 15.02 8.17 -2.08
N GLU A 133 14.45 7.14 -1.46
CA GLU A 133 14.43 5.82 -2.07
C GLU A 133 13.50 5.84 -3.30
N ALA A 134 14.04 5.39 -4.43
CA ALA A 134 13.37 5.40 -5.72
C ALA A 134 12.04 4.61 -5.72
N GLY A 135 11.11 5.09 -6.55
CA GLY A 135 9.72 4.65 -6.62
C GLY A 135 9.51 3.18 -6.97
N ALA A 136 8.30 2.71 -6.69
CA ALA A 136 7.91 1.31 -6.84
C ALA A 136 8.11 0.77 -8.27
N ASP A 137 8.85 -0.32 -8.38
CA ASP A 137 8.85 -1.18 -9.54
C ASP A 137 7.59 -2.07 -9.51
N PRO A 138 6.63 -1.91 -10.45
CA PRO A 138 5.43 -2.74 -10.53
C PRO A 138 5.75 -4.24 -10.72
N GLU A 139 6.96 -4.59 -11.18
CA GLU A 139 7.36 -5.97 -11.47
C GLU A 139 7.61 -6.79 -10.20
N ALA A 140 7.91 -6.15 -9.06
CA ALA A 140 8.16 -6.84 -7.79
C ALA A 140 6.88 -7.39 -7.14
N LEU A 141 5.73 -6.76 -7.38
CA LEU A 141 4.46 -7.09 -6.73
C LEU A 141 3.68 -8.21 -7.42
N ASN A 142 3.98 -8.53 -8.68
CA ASN A 142 3.29 -9.58 -9.43
C ASN A 142 3.79 -11.01 -9.13
N ARG A 143 4.83 -11.16 -8.29
CA ARG A 143 5.44 -12.46 -7.97
C ARG A 143 4.93 -13.12 -6.69
N ASP A 144 4.23 -12.37 -5.83
CA ASP A 144 3.67 -12.83 -4.55
C ASP A 144 2.13 -12.92 -4.63
#